data_AF-A0A1V4QC75-F1
#
_entry.id   AF-A0A1V4QC75-F1
#
_cell.length_a   1.000
_cell.length_b   1.000
_cell.length_c   1.000
_cell.angle_alpha   90.00
_cell.angle_beta   90.00
_cell.angle_gamma   90.00
#
_symmetry.space_group_name_H-M   'P 1'
#
loop_
_entity.id
_entity.type
_entity.pdbx_description
1 polymer ?
#
loop_
_entity_poly.entity_id
_entity_poly.type
_entity_poly.pdbx_seq_one_letter_code
_entity_poly.pdbx_strand_id
1 'polypeptide(L)' 'PSAFDGSGRPMQTRGVTEVPGLSFVGLPWMHTWGSGRFLGIDRDARHIAEMICEGITRSPLRLAASQ' A
#
# COMPACT_ATOMS: atom_id res chain seq x y z
N PRO A 1 11.51 -4.50 -9.57
CA PRO A 1 11.86 -3.45 -8.56
C PRO A 1 11.97 -4.10 -7.17
N SER A 2 12.83 -3.56 -6.30
CA SER A 2 12.92 -3.98 -4.89
C SER A 2 11.88 -3.23 -4.06
N ALA A 3 11.33 -3.87 -3.02
CA ALA A 3 10.41 -3.22 -2.08
C ALA A 3 11.15 -2.47 -0.95
N PHE A 4 12.45 -2.71 -0.81
CA PHE A 4 13.30 -2.14 0.23
C PHE A 4 14.53 -1.48 -0.39
N ASP A 5 15.05 -0.45 0.30
CA ASP A 5 16.32 0.18 -0.06
C ASP A 5 17.53 -0.71 0.33
N GLY A 6 18.75 -0.28 0.00
CA GLY A 6 19.98 -1.00 0.34
C GLY A 6 20.26 -1.13 1.84
N SER A 7 19.48 -0.47 2.69
CA SER A 7 19.53 -0.58 4.16
C SER A 7 18.34 -1.35 4.74
N GLY A 8 17.48 -1.94 3.90
CA GLY A 8 16.30 -2.71 4.33
C GLY A 8 15.10 -1.86 4.74
N ARG A 9 15.06 -0.55 4.44
CA ARG A 9 13.88 0.29 4.73
C ARG A 9 12.84 0.16 3.63
N PRO A 10 11.53 0.06 3.97
CA PRO A 10 10.47 0.02 2.98
C PRO A 10 10.47 1.25 2.06
N MET A 11 10.45 1.02 0.75
CA MET A 11 10.29 2.07 -0.25
C MET A 11 8.81 2.22 -0.59
N GLN A 12 8.18 3.20 0.05
CA GLN A 12 6.75 3.46 -0.09
C GLN A 12 6.43 4.95 0.10
N THR A 13 5.26 5.34 -0.41
CA THR A 13 4.59 6.60 -0.06
C THR A 13 3.20 6.24 0.47
N ARG A 14 2.97 6.47 1.76
CA ARG A 14 1.71 6.15 2.45
C ARG A 14 1.20 4.71 2.20
N GLY A 15 2.13 3.76 2.19
CA GLY A 15 1.89 2.33 2.05
C GLY A 15 1.92 1.81 0.62
N VAL A 16 1.86 2.70 -0.38
CA VAL A 16 1.95 2.34 -1.80
C VAL A 16 3.42 2.22 -2.21
N THR A 17 3.76 1.13 -2.89
CA THR A 17 5.10 0.87 -3.43
C THR A 17 5.02 0.62 -4.94
N GLU A 18 6.16 0.71 -5.62
CA GLU A 18 6.28 0.44 -7.06
C GLU A 18 6.27 -1.06 -7.38
N VAL A 19 6.34 -1.92 -6.37
CA VAL A 19 6.23 -3.39 -6.53
C VAL A 19 4.76 -3.78 -6.70
N PRO A 20 4.33 -4.29 -7.87
CA PRO A 20 2.93 -4.64 -8.09
C PRO A 20 2.43 -5.71 -7.11
N GLY A 21 1.25 -5.49 -6.54
CA GLY A 21 0.62 -6.44 -5.62
C GLY A 21 1.18 -6.43 -4.19
N LEU A 22 2.09 -5.49 -3.88
CA LEU A 22 2.63 -5.31 -2.52
C LEU A 22 2.21 -3.95 -1.96
N SER A 23 1.97 -3.88 -0.65
CA SER A 23 1.71 -2.64 0.08
C SER A 23 2.19 -2.78 1.52
N PHE A 24 2.51 -1.65 2.15
CA PHE A 24 2.97 -1.59 3.54
C PHE A 24 1.95 -0.87 4.41
N VAL A 25 1.72 -1.35 5.63
CA VAL A 25 0.82 -0.71 6.59
C VAL A 25 1.44 -0.76 7.98
N GLY A 26 1.13 0.22 8.82
CA GLY A 26 1.60 0.26 10.22
C GLY A 26 3.05 0.70 10.40
N LEU A 27 3.67 1.30 9.38
CA LEU A 27 4.98 1.91 9.52
C LEU A 27 4.88 3.20 10.36
N PRO A 28 5.93 3.55 11.12
CA PRO A 28 5.98 4.84 11.80
C PRO A 28 6.01 5.97 10.76
N TRP A 29 5.33 7.08 11.07
CA TRP A 29 5.36 8.31 10.27
C TRP A 29 4.96 8.14 8.80
N MET A 30 3.88 7.39 8.52
CA MET A 30 3.29 7.34 7.18
C MET A 30 2.54 8.67 6.90
N HIS A 31 1.21 8.67 6.97
CA HIS A 31 0.44 9.90 6.82
C HIS A 31 0.49 10.78 8.07
N THR A 32 0.60 10.16 9.26
CA THR A 32 0.69 10.88 10.53
C THR A 32 1.66 10.15 11.48
N TRP A 33 1.98 10.78 12.60
CA TRP A 33 2.70 10.10 13.68
C TRP A 33 1.97 8.86 14.21
N GLY A 34 0.64 8.86 14.18
CA GLY A 34 -0.21 7.79 14.71
C GLY A 34 -0.26 6.54 13.83
N SER A 35 0.27 6.58 12.61
CA SER A 35 0.13 5.53 11.59
C SER A 35 0.65 4.15 12.00
N GLY A 36 1.66 4.10 12.86
CA GLY A 36 2.22 2.85 13.39
C GLY A 36 1.51 2.30 14.63
N ARG A 37 0.37 2.88 15.04
CA ARG A 37 -0.33 2.56 16.29
C ARG A 37 -1.76 2.11 16.00
N PHE A 38 -2.27 1.16 16.78
CA PHE A 38 -3.67 0.69 16.63
C PHE A 38 -4.70 1.83 16.65
N LEU A 39 -4.48 2.86 17.48
CA LEU A 39 -5.40 4.01 17.60
C LEU A 39 -5.33 5.00 16.42
N GLY A 40 -4.35 4.89 15.52
CA GLY A 40 -4.14 5.86 14.43
C GLY A 40 -3.90 5.24 13.05
N ILE A 41 -3.99 3.91 12.92
CA ILE A 41 -3.72 3.17 11.67
C ILE A 41 -4.89 3.24 10.68
N ASP A 42 -6.09 3.59 11.14
CA ASP A 42 -7.34 3.48 10.38
C ASP A 42 -7.31 4.25 9.05
N ARG A 43 -6.75 5.47 9.04
CA ARG A 43 -6.69 6.32 7.84
C ARG A 43 -5.74 5.78 6.79
N ASP A 44 -4.66 5.13 7.19
CA ASP A 44 -3.70 4.53 6.26
C ASP A 44 -4.18 3.17 5.77
N ALA A 45 -4.76 2.35 6.65
CA ALA A 45 -5.39 1.09 6.25
C ALA A 45 -6.50 1.31 5.21
N ARG A 46 -7.36 2.32 5.42
CA ARG A 46 -8.41 2.70 4.46
C ARG A 46 -7.82 3.13 3.12
N HIS A 47 -6.82 4.00 3.13
CA HIS A 47 -6.17 4.48 1.91
C HIS A 47 -5.53 3.33 1.12
N ILE A 48 -4.83 2.42 1.78
CA ILE A 48 -4.21 1.26 1.13
C ILE A 48 -5.28 0.35 0.53
N ALA A 49 -6.37 0.10 1.25
CA ALA A 49 -7.48 -0.70 0.74
C ALA A 49 -8.10 -0.09 -0.53
N GLU A 50 -8.30 1.24 -0.56
CA GLU A 50 -8.77 1.96 -1.74
C GLU A 50 -7.80 1.77 -2.93
N MET A 51 -6.50 1.97 -2.72
CA MET A 51 -5.48 1.79 -3.77
C MET A 51 -5.41 0.35 -4.30
N ILE A 52 -5.57 -0.64 -3.43
CA ILE A 52 -5.64 -2.06 -3.81
C ILE A 52 -6.87 -2.31 -4.69
N CYS A 53 -8.05 -1.83 -4.28
CA CYS A 53 -9.29 -1.98 -5.05
C CYS A 53 -9.20 -1.33 -6.43
N GLU A 54 -8.61 -0.14 -6.53
CA GLU A 54 -8.35 0.53 -7.81
C GLU A 54 -7.39 -0.27 -8.69
N GLY A 55 -6.29 -0.77 -8.11
CA GLY A 55 -5.30 -1.59 -8.82
C GLY A 55 -5.90 -2.89 -9.36
N ILE A 56 -6.72 -3.58 -8.56
CA ILE A 56 -7.41 -4.80 -8.97
C ILE A 56 -8.40 -4.50 -10.11
N THR A 57 -9.14 -3.39 -10.03
CA THR A 57 -10.10 -3.01 -11.09
C THR A 57 -9.41 -2.74 -12.42
N ARG A 58 -8.22 -2.12 -12.40
CA ARG A 58 -7.41 -1.88 -13.59
C ARG A 58 -6.62 -3.10 -14.06
N SER A 59 -6.62 -4.20 -13.32
CA SER A 59 -5.86 -5.39 -13.70
C SER A 59 -6.42 -5.98 -14.99
N PRO A 60 -5.58 -6.20 -16.03
CA PRO A 60 -6.03 -6.77 -17.29
C PRO A 60 -6.61 -8.18 -17.10
N LEU A 61 -6.17 -8.92 -16.09
CA LEU A 61 -6.73 -10.24 -15.75
C LEU A 61 -8.18 -10.14 -15.26
N ARG A 62 -8.51 -9.09 -14.50
CA ARG A 62 -9.89 -8.89 -14.01
C ARG A 62 -10.80 -8.36 -15.11
N LEU A 63 -10.29 -7.47 -15.97
CA LEU A 63 -10.99 -6.97 -17.14
C LEU A 63 -11.28 -8.10 -18.16
N ALA A 64 -10.33 -9.03 -18.33
CA ALA A 64 -10.51 -10.20 -19.19
C ALA A 64 -11.52 -11.20 -18.63
N ALA A 65 -11.61 -11.36 -17.30
CA ALA A 65 -12.54 -12.29 -16.64
C ALA A 65 -13.99 -11.76 -16.54
N SER A 66 -14.23 -10.48 -16.81
CA SER A 66 -15.56 -9.86 -16.81
C SER A 66 -16.24 -9.80 -18.19
N GLN A 67 -15.59 -10.34 -19.23
CA GLN A 67 -16.12 -10.49 -20.59
C GLN A 67 -16.50 -11.95 -20.85
#